data_AF-A0A7R9KCI3-F1
#
_entry.id   AF-A0A7R9KCI3-F1
#
_cell.length_a   1.000
_cell.length_b   1.000
_cell.length_c   1.000
_cell.angle_alpha   90.00
_cell.angle_beta   90.00
_cell.angle_gamma   90.00
#
_symmetry.space_group_name_H-M   'P 1'
#
loop_
_entity.id
_entity.type
_entity.pdbx_description
1 polymer ?
#
loop_
_entity_poly.entity_id
_entity_poly.type
_entity_poly.pdbx_seq_one_letter_code
_entity_poly.pdbx_strand_id
1 'polypeptide(L)'
;PTIVIPPDDHKLQYNYWLWFSRRSPGKTASVQNYDQNLKLIGHFGSVEQFWSLYSHLARPCDLQSHSDFHLFKDGIKPMWEVNVT
;
A
#
# COMPACT_ATOMS: atom_id res chain seq x y z
N PRO A 1 6.16 8.30 9.36
CA PRO A 1 6.17 7.88 10.78
C PRO A 1 7.19 6.77 10.98
N THR A 2 7.97 6.78 12.06
CA THR A 2 8.92 5.70 12.34
C THR A 2 8.16 4.43 12.72
N ILE A 3 8.42 3.32 12.02
CA ILE A 3 7.84 2.02 12.36
C ILE A 3 8.58 1.47 13.57
N VAL A 4 7.86 1.28 14.68
CA VAL A 4 8.38 0.61 15.88
C VAL A 4 8.09 -0.89 15.73
N ILE A 5 9.12 -1.72 15.83
CA ILE A 5 9.00 -3.19 15.74
C ILE A 5 9.25 -3.76 17.15
N PRO A 6 8.29 -4.49 17.73
CA PRO A 6 8.48 -5.21 18.99
C PRO A 6 9.69 -6.15 18.96
N PRO A 7 10.40 -6.37 20.08
CA PRO A 7 11.56 -7.26 20.11
C PRO A 7 11.27 -8.72 19.72
N ASP A 8 10.05 -9.18 20.00
CA ASP A 8 9.63 -10.57 19.78
C ASP A 8 8.97 -10.79 18.40
N ASP A 9 8.84 -9.73 17.60
CA ASP A 9 8.26 -9.77 16.26
C ASP A 9 9.30 -10.23 15.21
N HIS A 10 8.83 -10.93 14.18
CA HIS A 10 9.66 -11.34 13.05
C HIS A 10 9.89 -10.15 12.10
N LYS A 11 11.02 -9.48 12.27
CA LYS A 11 11.43 -8.33 11.45
C LYS A 11 11.58 -8.69 9.96
N LEU A 12 11.03 -7.84 9.10
CA LEU A 12 11.21 -7.89 7.65
C LEU A 12 12.53 -7.23 7.22
N GLN A 13 13.05 -7.64 6.06
CA GLN A 13 14.25 -7.03 5.46
C GLN A 13 14.08 -5.53 5.16
N TYR A 14 12.86 -5.13 4.78
CA TYR A 14 12.48 -3.75 4.51
C TYR A 14 11.16 -3.42 5.19
N ASN A 15 10.97 -2.14 5.48
CA ASN A 15 9.65 -1.62 5.79
C ASN A 15 8.84 -1.52 4.50
N TYR A 16 7.54 -1.75 4.60
CA TYR A 16 6.63 -1.67 3.46
C TYR A 16 5.43 -0.79 3.76
N TRP A 17 4.92 -0.15 2.70
CA TRP A 17 3.72 0.65 2.68
C TRP A 17 2.70 -0.02 1.77
N LEU A 18 1.51 -0.26 2.31
CA LEU A 18 0.39 -0.81 1.58
C LEU A 18 -0.57 0.31 1.19
N TRP A 19 -0.85 0.43 -0.10
CA TRP A 19 -1.75 1.42 -0.66
C TRP A 19 -2.96 0.75 -1.32
N PHE A 20 -4.04 1.52 -1.41
CA PHE A 20 -5.23 1.19 -2.17
C PHE A 20 -5.48 2.28 -3.22
N SER A 21 -5.86 1.88 -4.43
CA SER A 21 -6.43 2.81 -5.41
C SER A 21 -7.72 2.27 -5.97
N ARG A 22 -8.63 3.17 -6.32
CA ARG A 22 -9.83 2.83 -7.08
C ARG A 22 -10.02 3.82 -8.22
N ARG A 23 -10.22 3.29 -9.42
CA ARG A 23 -10.51 4.09 -10.62
C ARG A 23 -12.01 4.14 -10.85
N SER A 24 -12.51 5.31 -11.24
CA SER A 24 -13.90 5.44 -11.70
C SER A 24 -14.03 4.87 -13.11
N PRO A 25 -15.02 4.00 -13.39
CA PRO A 25 -15.28 3.52 -14.74
C PRO A 25 -15.46 4.68 -15.73
N GLY A 26 -14.87 4.59 -16.91
CA GLY A 26 -15.06 5.56 -18.00
C GLY A 26 -14.26 6.87 -17.89
N LYS A 27 -13.44 7.08 -16.86
CA LYS A 27 -12.50 8.21 -16.80
C LYS A 27 -11.10 7.81 -17.26
N THR A 28 -10.54 8.55 -18.21
CA THR A 28 -9.13 8.42 -18.60
C THR A 28 -8.25 8.78 -17.40
N ALA A 29 -7.34 7.89 -17.03
CA ALA A 29 -6.41 8.12 -15.93
C ALA A 29 -5.35 9.15 -16.33
N SER A 30 -5.40 10.35 -15.73
CA SER A 30 -4.27 11.27 -15.72
C SER A 30 -3.41 11.03 -14.48
N VAL A 31 -2.16 11.50 -14.49
CA VAL A 31 -1.25 11.38 -13.35
C VAL A 31 -1.82 12.03 -12.09
N GLN A 32 -2.37 13.25 -12.19
CA GLN A 32 -3.00 13.91 -11.05
C GLN A 32 -4.22 13.13 -10.52
N ASN A 33 -5.04 12.57 -11.42
CA ASN A 33 -6.20 11.77 -11.00
C ASN A 33 -5.76 10.48 -10.31
N TYR A 34 -4.68 9.84 -10.76
CA TYR A 34 -4.16 8.64 -10.13
C TYR A 34 -3.63 8.92 -8.73
N ASP A 35 -2.86 10.01 -8.57
CA ASP A 35 -2.32 10.41 -7.27
C ASP A 35 -3.43 10.68 -6.23
N GLN A 36 -4.47 11.40 -6.63
CA GLN A 36 -5.61 11.70 -5.75
C GLN A 36 -6.39 10.44 -5.31
N ASN A 37 -6.39 9.40 -6.15
CA ASN A 37 -7.07 8.14 -5.90
C ASN A 37 -6.22 7.14 -5.10
N LEU A 38 -4.94 7.41 -4.87
CA LEU A 38 -4.09 6.61 -3.99
C LEU A 38 -4.38 6.94 -2.52
N LYS A 39 -4.60 5.89 -1.73
CA LYS A 39 -4.80 5.96 -0.28
C LYS A 39 -3.80 5.04 0.40
N LEU A 40 -2.99 5.60 1.30
CA LEU A 40 -2.15 4.80 2.17
C LEU A 40 -3.05 4.08 3.18
N ILE A 41 -2.97 2.76 3.24
CA ILE A 41 -3.71 1.93 4.19
C ILE A 41 -2.91 1.83 5.50
N GLY A 42 -1.62 1.57 5.38
CA GLY A 42 -0.74 1.40 6.53
C GLY A 42 0.69 1.05 6.12
N HIS A 43 1.54 0.95 7.13
CA HIS A 43 2.94 0.59 6.98
C HIS A 43 3.33 -0.45 8.03
N PHE A 44 4.24 -1.35 7.69
CA PHE A 44 4.67 -2.43 8.57
C PHE A 44 6.15 -2.77 8.37
N GLY A 45 6.78 -3.25 9.44
CA GLY A 45 8.18 -3.67 9.47
C GLY A 45 8.38 -5.09 9.99
N SER A 46 7.33 -5.76 10.46
CA SER A 46 7.33 -7.16 10.88
C SER A 46 6.25 -7.99 10.19
N VAL A 47 6.39 -9.31 10.26
CA VAL A 47 5.39 -10.28 9.77
C VAL A 47 4.07 -10.14 10.53
N GLU A 48 4.12 -9.89 11.84
CA GLU A 48 2.96 -9.72 12.72
C GLU A 48 2.20 -8.46 12.38
N GLN A 49 2.91 -7.34 12.16
CA GLN A 49 2.29 -6.09 11.72
C GLN A 49 1.64 -6.24 10.34
N PHE A 50 2.27 -6.99 9.43
CA PHE A 50 1.65 -7.33 8.15
C PHE A 50 0.33 -8.07 8.35
N TRP A 51 0.31 -9.14 9.15
CA TRP A 51 -0.89 -9.93 9.38
C TRP A 51 -1.97 -9.17 10.14
N SER A 52 -1.59 -8.32 11.10
CA SER A 52 -2.50 -7.41 11.81
C SER A 52 -3.20 -6.46 10.83
N LEU A 53 -2.51 -5.99 9.78
CA LEU A 53 -3.10 -5.18 8.73
C LEU A 53 -3.95 -6.02 7.76
N TYR A 54 -3.34 -7.02 7.13
CA TYR A 54 -3.92 -7.77 6.02
C TYR A 54 -5.17 -8.58 6.40
N SER A 55 -5.21 -9.14 7.62
CA SER A 55 -6.35 -9.93 8.10
C SER A 55 -7.65 -9.13 8.21
N HIS A 56 -7.59 -7.80 8.27
CA HIS A 56 -8.75 -6.90 8.33
C HIS A 56 -9.11 -6.30 6.96
N LEU A 57 -8.39 -6.63 5.89
CA LEU A 57 -8.68 -6.13 4.55
C LEU A 57 -9.64 -7.06 3.81
N ALA A 58 -10.48 -6.45 2.95
CA ALA A 58 -11.20 -7.21 1.95
C ALA A 58 -10.20 -7.96 1.06
N ARG A 59 -10.48 -9.22 0.76
CA ARG A 59 -9.61 -10.01 -0.12
C ARG A 59 -9.64 -9.40 -1.52
N PRO A 60 -8.57 -9.54 -2.31
CA PRO A 60 -8.54 -9.05 -3.68
C PRO A 60 -9.74 -9.52 -4.54
N CYS A 61 -10.24 -10.74 -4.31
CA CYS A 61 -11.40 -11.29 -5.01
C CYS A 61 -12.74 -10.63 -4.65
N ASP A 62 -12.81 -9.94 -3.51
CA ASP A 62 -14.03 -9.31 -2.99
C ASP A 62 -14.04 -7.80 -3.27
N LEU A 63 -12.98 -7.27 -3.89
CA LEU A 63 -12.88 -5.86 -4.22
C LEU A 63 -13.82 -5.49 -5.37
N GLN A 64 -14.37 -4.28 -5.29
CA GLN A 64 -15.14 -3.69 -6.38
C GLN A 64 -14.23 -3.50 -7.60
N SER A 65 -14.79 -3.63 -8.81
CA SER A 65 -14.04 -3.50 -10.05
C SER A 65 -13.21 -2.22 -10.12
N HIS A 66 -12.05 -2.31 -10.78
CA HIS A 66 -11.07 -1.23 -10.92
C HIS A 66 -10.44 -0.76 -9.60
N SER A 67 -10.32 -1.67 -8.64
CA SER A 67 -9.57 -1.46 -7.40
C SER A 67 -8.25 -2.23 -7.44
N ASP A 68 -7.21 -1.64 -6.88
CA ASP A 68 -5.85 -2.21 -6.86
C ASP A 68 -5.25 -2.03 -5.45
N PHE A 69 -4.59 -3.08 -4.94
CA PHE A 69 -3.67 -2.96 -3.80
C PHE A 69 -2.24 -2.82 -4.32
N HIS A 70 -1.45 -1.93 -3.70
CA HIS A 70 -0.07 -1.69 -4.06
C HIS A 70 0.82 -1.86 -2.84
N LEU A 71 1.76 -2.80 -2.88
CA LEU A 71 2.73 -2.99 -1.80
C LEU A 71 4.12 -2.56 -2.25
N PHE A 72 4.65 -1.52 -1.64
CA PHE A 72 5.94 -0.93 -1.99
C PHE A 72 6.82 -0.78 -0.76
N LYS A 73 8.14 -0.72 -0.96
CA LYS A 73 9.05 -0.40 0.14
C LYS A 73 8.77 1.01 0.67
N ASP A 74 9.08 1.22 1.94
CA ASP A 74 9.00 2.52 2.61
C ASP A 74 9.69 3.62 1.77
N GLY A 75 9.05 4.78 1.69
CA GLY A 75 9.47 5.91 0.85
C GLY A 75 9.15 5.80 -0.64
N ILE A 76 8.71 4.63 -1.14
CA ILE A 76 8.37 4.46 -2.56
C ILE A 76 6.85 4.56 -2.75
N LYS A 77 6.41 5.65 -3.39
CA LYS A 77 5.01 5.84 -3.78
C LYS A 77 4.70 5.00 -5.03
N PRO A 78 3.52 4.40 -5.19
CA PRO A 78 3.23 3.51 -6.33
C PRO A 78 2.92 4.30 -7.62
N MET A 79 3.88 5.09 -8.12
CA MET A 79 3.76 5.91 -9.32
C MET A 79 4.91 5.62 -10.29
N TRP A 80 4.70 5.89 -11.58
CA TRP A 80 5.72 5.67 -12.61
C TRP A 80 6.83 6.74 -12.62
N GLU A 81 6.55 7.93 -12.10
CA GLU A 81 7.50 9.08 -12.04
C GLU A 81 8.45 9.02 -10.83
N VAL A 82 8.49 7.90 -10.10
CA VAL A 82 9.29 7.81 -8.89
C VAL A 82 10.76 7.75 -9.24
N ASN A 83 11.44 8.86 -9.03
CA ASN A 83 12.90 8.89 -8.97
C ASN A 83 13.31 8.29 -7.63
N VAL A 84 13.89 7.09 -7.66
CA VAL A 84 14.58 6.52 -6.49
C VAL A 84 15.89 7.30 -6.34
N THR A 85 15.86 8.38 -5.57
CA THR A 85 17.07 9.08 -5.10
C THR A 85 17.59 8.45 -3.82
#